data_AF-A0A495J909-F1
#
_entry.id   AF-A0A495J909-F1
#
_cell.length_a   1.000
_cell.length_b   1.000
_cell.length_c   1.000
_cell.angle_alpha   90.00
_cell.angle_beta   90.00
_cell.angle_gamma   90.00
#
_symmetry.space_group_name_H-M   'P 1'
#
loop_
_entity.id
_entity.type
_entity.pdbx_description
1 polymer ?
#
loop_
_entity_poly.entity_id
_entity_poly.type
_entity_poly.pdbx_seq_one_letter_code
_entity_poly.pdbx_strand_id
1 'polypeptide(L)' 'MNKTEELILTIFKTHSGEWLSPAKVRAIVSAITGHDVLLPTVRRAITCLTRQCKLVRSKTASAYKVFEG' A
#
# COMPACT_ATOMS: atom_id res chain seq x y z
N MET A 1 2.16 -9.57 -12.60
CA MET A 1 2.02 -8.95 -11.26
C MET A 1 0.53 -8.99 -10.90
N ASN A 2 0.15 -9.12 -9.63
CA ASN A 2 -1.28 -9.17 -9.25
C ASN A 2 -1.92 -7.78 -9.39
N LYS A 3 -3.13 -7.68 -9.97
CA LYS A 3 -3.86 -6.41 -10.19
C LYS A 3 -3.97 -5.54 -8.92
N THR A 4 -4.18 -6.15 -7.76
CA THR A 4 -4.27 -5.46 -6.46
C THR A 4 -2.95 -4.86 -6.00
N GLU A 5 -1.81 -5.51 -6.27
CA GLU A 5 -0.48 -5.00 -5.92
C GLU A 5 -0.10 -3.80 -6.78
N GLU A 6 -0.42 -3.84 -8.08
CA GLU A 6 -0.23 -2.71 -8.99
C GLU A 6 -1.06 -1.50 -8.56
N LEU A 7 -2.35 -1.71 -8.24
CA LEU A 7 -3.22 -0.64 -7.73
C LEU A 7 -2.68 -0.04 -6.43
N ILE A 8 -2.28 -0.88 -5.47
CA ILE A 8 -1.72 -0.41 -4.20
C ILE A 8 -0.43 0.39 -4.45
N LEU A 9 0.45 -0.08 -5.32
CA LEU A 9 1.68 0.63 -5.66
C LEU A 9 1.37 2.00 -6.29
N THR A 10 0.38 2.07 -7.19
CA THR A 10 -0.08 3.33 -7.78
C THR A 10 -0.57 4.30 -6.72
N ILE A 11 -1.37 3.84 -5.75
CA ILE A 11 -1.84 4.67 -4.62
C ILE A 11 -0.64 5.24 -3.85
N PHE A 12 0.34 4.41 -3.50
CA PHE A 12 1.54 4.87 -2.79
C PHE A 12 2.33 5.89 -3.62
N LYS A 13 2.44 5.71 -4.95
CA LYS A 13 3.11 6.67 -5.84
C LYS A 13 2.36 8.00 -5.95
N THR A 14 1.02 7.97 -6.00
CA THR A 14 0.19 9.18 -5.99
C THR A 14 0.34 9.96 -4.70
N HIS A 15 0.49 9.26 -3.57
CA HIS A 15 0.78 9.84 -2.26
C HIS A 15 2.28 9.81 -1.92
N SER A 16 3.16 9.95 -2.92
CA SER A 16 4.60 9.97 -2.65
C SER A 16 4.93 11.11 -1.69
N GLY A 17 5.78 10.83 -0.71
CA GLY A 17 6.06 11.75 0.40
C GLY A 17 5.30 11.43 1.69
N GLU A 18 4.12 10.82 1.61
CA GLU A 18 3.31 10.49 2.79
C GLU A 18 3.56 9.08 3.34
N TRP A 19 3.44 8.95 4.66
CA TRP A 19 3.34 7.65 5.32
C TRP A 19 1.88 7.20 5.36
N LEU A 20 1.56 6.12 4.65
CA LEU A 20 0.21 5.55 4.61
C LEU A 20 0.12 4.31 5.48
N SER A 21 -0.92 4.24 6.31
CA SER A 21 -1.26 3.02 7.04
C SER A 21 -2.02 2.03 6.14
N PRO A 22 -1.95 0.72 6.39
CA PRO A 22 -2.73 -0.27 5.65
C PRO A 22 -4.24 0.00 5.66
N ALA A 23 -4.75 0.62 6.72
CA ALA A 23 -6.17 1.00 6.82
C ALA A 23 -6.51 2.14 5.84
N LYS A 24 -5.66 3.17 5.74
CA LYS A 24 -5.83 4.27 4.76
C LYS A 24 -5.77 3.73 3.33
N VAL A 25 -4.81 2.84 3.04
CA VAL A 25 -4.70 2.19 1.72
C VAL A 25 -5.95 1.37 1.40
N ARG A 26 -6.47 0.57 2.35
CA ARG A 26 -7.71 -0.19 2.15
C ARG A 26 -8.89 0.72 1.79
N ALA A 27 -9.05 1.84 2.50
CA ALA A 27 -10.13 2.78 2.23
C ALA A 27 -10.05 3.34 0.79
N ILE A 28 -8.84 3.74 0.36
CA ILE A 28 -8.61 4.23 -1.00
C ILE A 28 -8.87 3.14 -2.05
N VAL A 29 -8.34 1.93 -1.84
CA VAL A 29 -8.57 0.81 -2.75
C VAL A 29 -10.06 0.52 -2.90
N SER A 30 -10.79 0.44 -1.78
CA SER A 30 -12.23 0.13 -1.79
C SER A 30 -13.06 1.23 -2.46
N ALA A 31 -12.63 2.50 -2.31
CA ALA A 31 -13.25 3.62 -3.00
C ALA A 31 -13.01 3.58 -4.52
N ILE A 32 -11.84 3.15 -4.98
CA ILE A 32 -11.50 3.05 -6.41
C ILE A 32 -12.19 1.84 -7.06
N THR A 33 -12.19 0.69 -6.39
CA THR A 33 -12.74 -0.56 -6.96
C THR A 33 -14.25 -0.65 -6.79
N GLY A 34 -14.87 0.14 -5.92
CA GLY A 34 -16.29 0.02 -5.56
C GLY A 34 -16.62 -1.24 -4.75
N HIS A 35 -15.61 -1.97 -4.28
CA HIS A 35 -15.76 -3.21 -3.52
C HIS A 35 -15.00 -3.13 -2.20
N ASP A 36 -15.59 -3.63 -1.11
CA ASP A 36 -14.89 -3.70 0.17
C ASP A 36 -13.75 -4.73 0.11
N VAL A 37 -12.51 -4.25 0.11
CA VAL A 37 -11.34 -5.12 0.11
C VAL A 37 -10.95 -5.45 1.54
N LEU A 38 -10.73 -6.74 1.80
CA LEU A 38 -10.29 -7.22 3.11
C LEU A 38 -8.91 -6.64 3.48
N LEU A 39 -8.79 -6.12 4.70
CA LEU A 39 -7.53 -5.58 5.23
C LEU A 39 -6.34 -6.56 5.16
N PRO A 40 -6.52 -7.88 5.44
CA PRO A 40 -5.45 -8.85 5.26
C PRO A 40 -4.89 -8.91 3.83
N THR A 41 -5.74 -8.75 2.81
CA THR A 41 -5.32 -8.74 1.40
C THR A 41 -4.41 -7.55 1.12
N VAL A 42 -4.80 -6.37 1.61
CA VAL A 42 -3.98 -5.15 1.50
C VAL A 42 -2.66 -5.30 2.23
N ARG A 43 -2.66 -5.83 3.46
CA ARG A 43 -1.44 -6.07 4.24
C ARG A 43 -0.47 -7.03 3.53
N ARG A 44 -0.98 -8.12 2.93
CA ARG A 44 -0.18 -9.07 2.16
C ARG A 44 0.47 -8.40 0.94
N ALA A 45 -0.30 -7.64 0.17
CA ALA A 45 0.20 -6.90 -0.99
C ALA A 45 1.27 -5.87 -0.60
N ILE A 46 1.04 -5.07 0.45
CA ILE A 46 2.03 -4.11 0.97
C ILE A 46 3.32 -4.84 1.40
N THR A 47 3.19 -6.00 2.05
CA THR A 47 4.34 -6.80 2.48
C THR A 47 5.13 -7.33 1.28
N CYS A 48 4.46 -7.83 0.25
CA CYS A 48 5.09 -8.22 -1.02
C CYS A 48 5.87 -7.05 -1.64
N LEU A 49 5.24 -5.87 -1.76
CA LEU A 49 5.88 -4.67 -2.32
C LEU A 49 7.07 -4.20 -1.47
N THR A 50 7.00 -4.33 -0.15
CA THR A 50 8.11 -4.03 0.76
C THR A 50 9.28 -5.00 0.54
N ARG A 51 9.01 -6.30 0.37
CA ARG A 51 10.05 -7.32 0.06
C ARG A 51 10.69 -7.11 -1.31
N GLN A 52 9.97 -6.49 -2.25
CA GLN A 52 10.46 -6.11 -3.58
C GLN A 52 11.19 -4.75 -3.58
N CYS A 53 11.48 -4.16 -2.40
CA CYS A 53 12.10 -2.84 -2.27
C CYS A 53 11.31 -1.70 -2.95
N LYS A 54 10.00 -1.85 -3.15
CA LYS A 54 9.15 -0.79 -3.73
C LYS A 54 8.58 0.13 -2.65
N LEU A 55 8.41 -0.39 -1.44
CA LEU A 55 7.92 0.35 -0.28
C LEU A 55 8.91 0.19 0.88
N VAL A 56 8.99 1.21 1.73
CA VAL A 56 9.66 1.17 3.03
C VAL A 56 8.62 1.15 4.13
N ARG A 57 8.92 0.43 5.21
CA ARG A 57 8.12 0.40 6.43
C ARG A 57 8.72 1.34 7.47
N SER A 58 7.87 2.10 8.16
CA SER A 58 8.31 2.90 9.29
C SER A 58 8.74 2.00 10.46
N LYS A 59 9.81 2.40 11.15
CA LYS A 59 10.30 1.69 12.35
C LYS A 59 9.43 1.95 13.58
N THR A 60 8.73 3.07 13.61
CA THR A 60 8.00 3.57 14.80
C THR A 60 6.48 3.55 14.62
N ALA A 61 5.99 3.48 13.37
CA ALA A 61 4.56 3.47 13.07
C ALA A 61 4.20 2.27 12.17
N SER A 62 2.95 1.82 12.25
CA SER A 62 2.38 0.84 11.31
C SER A 62 2.02 1.51 9.97
N ALA A 63 3.02 2.11 9.33
CA ALA A 63 2.89 2.88 8.10
C ALA A 63 4.00 2.56 7.11
N TYR A 64 3.73 2.84 5.85
CA TYR A 64 4.59 2.54 4.71
C TYR A 64 4.70 3.77 3.81
N LYS A 65 5.78 3.87 3.04
CA LYS A 65 6.01 4.93 2.03
C LYS A 65 6.69 4.31 0.81
N VAL A 66 6.62 4.95 -0.35
CA VAL A 66 7.43 4.57 -1.52
C VAL A 66 8.92 4.58 -1.16
N PHE A 67 9.67 3.58 -1.62
CA PHE A 67 11.13 3.61 -1.56
C PHE A 67 11.66 4.58 -2.61
N GLU A 68 12.34 5.64 -2.17
CA GLU A 68 12.94 6.68 -3.02
C GLU A 68 14.47 6.50 -3.16
N GLY A 69 14.94 5.24 -3.12
CA GLY A 69 16.37 4.92 -3.21
C GLY A 69 16.92 4.90 -4.62
#